data_AF-A0A9D6EVZ9-F1
#
_entry.id   AF-A0A9D6EVZ9-F1
#
_cell.length_a   1.000
_cell.length_b   1.000
_cell.length_c   1.000
_cell.angle_alpha   90.00
_cell.angle_beta   90.00
_cell.angle_gamma   90.00
#
_symmetry.space_group_name_H-M   'P 1'
#
loop_
_entity.id
_entity.type
_entity.pdbx_description
1 polymer ?
#
loop_
_entity_poly.entity_id
_entity_poly.type
_entity_poly.pdbx_seq_one_letter_code
_entity_poly.pdbx_strand_id
1 'polypeptide(L)'
;MRLAAVLLGLVTWLPTACAQDEPRSYLVQHLTTPGGRTMPRTVPYEPQPGDLVFFNDYKPHWIALYRLAGSDGPYHVGLVFRKPDGECAIVEAGPNDTPHCRVLHLTPRLQGFEGAIHLRRVKVPISAEQSRRLTEFALAQDMKRYALGRLLLQGTPFRCRGPLRRFLFGATYCNRGSYLCAELAVAGATTAGLMDPLKHPGNAIYPRDIIYDDFYDLSATYHEAELWSAYPLR
;
A
#
# COMPACT_ATOMS: atom_id res chain seq x y z
N MET A 1 25.85 65.83 31.94
CA MET A 1 25.68 64.36 32.05
C MET A 1 24.99 63.87 30.80
N ARG A 2 25.53 62.81 30.20
CA ARG A 2 25.18 62.25 28.88
C ARG A 2 24.01 61.26 28.96
N LEU A 3 23.17 61.28 27.91
CA LEU A 3 22.56 60.16 27.14
C LEU A 3 21.84 59.02 27.88
N ALA A 4 20.58 58.76 27.51
CA ALA A 4 20.22 57.74 26.49
C ALA A 4 18.72 57.39 26.59
N ALA A 5 17.95 57.71 25.54
CA ALA A 5 16.58 57.22 25.38
C ALA A 5 16.63 55.96 24.50
N VAL A 6 16.16 54.84 25.05
CA VAL A 6 16.09 53.54 24.36
C VAL A 6 14.79 53.47 23.58
N LEU A 7 14.89 53.44 22.25
CA LEU A 7 13.80 53.14 21.33
C LEU A 7 13.65 51.61 21.22
N LEU A 8 12.58 51.05 21.80
CA LEU A 8 12.15 49.69 21.53
C LEU A 8 11.41 49.64 20.19
N GLY A 9 12.06 49.08 19.17
CA GLY A 9 11.42 48.74 17.90
C GLY A 9 10.53 47.51 18.06
N LEU A 10 9.23 47.66 17.82
CA LEU A 10 8.33 46.53 17.59
C LEU A 10 8.64 45.95 16.20
N VAL A 11 9.27 44.77 16.17
CA VAL A 11 9.35 43.94 14.98
C VAL A 11 8.04 43.17 14.87
N THR A 12 7.16 43.60 13.99
CA THR A 12 5.96 42.84 13.62
C THR A 12 6.38 41.69 12.72
N TRP A 13 6.34 40.47 13.25
CA TRP A 13 6.43 39.25 12.45
C TRP A 13 5.15 39.13 11.62
N LEU A 14 5.23 39.44 10.33
CA LEU A 14 4.22 39.00 9.37
C LEU A 14 4.45 37.51 9.12
N PRO A 15 3.43 36.64 9.30
CA PRO A 15 3.56 35.25 8.89
C PRO A 15 3.71 35.21 7.38
N THR A 16 4.88 34.76 6.92
CA THR A 16 5.10 34.35 5.54
C THR A 16 4.08 33.26 5.23
N ALA A 17 3.08 33.55 4.41
CA ALA A 17 2.17 32.53 3.92
C ALA A 17 2.99 31.48 3.16
N CYS A 18 3.21 30.32 3.78
CA CYS A 18 3.72 29.15 3.06
C CYS A 18 2.78 28.91 1.89
N ALA A 19 3.32 28.92 0.67
CA ALA A 19 2.61 28.41 -0.49
C ALA A 19 2.09 27.02 -0.11
N GLN A 20 0.77 26.84 -0.13
CA GLN A 20 0.17 25.53 0.05
C GLN A 20 0.58 24.72 -1.18
N ASP A 21 1.60 23.86 -1.03
CA ASP A 21 1.90 22.85 -2.04
C ASP A 21 0.62 22.06 -2.27
N GLU A 22 0.07 22.14 -3.48
CA GLU A 22 -1.10 21.35 -3.84
C GLU A 22 -0.81 19.86 -3.55
N PRO A 23 -1.80 19.10 -3.02
CA PRO A 23 -1.59 17.69 -2.73
C PRO A 23 -1.15 16.95 -3.99
N ARG A 24 0.12 16.56 -4.14
CA ARG A 24 0.62 15.85 -5.34
C ARG A 24 0.24 14.36 -5.37
N SER A 25 -0.97 14.06 -4.92
CA SER A 25 -1.46 12.72 -4.64
C SER A 25 -2.99 12.73 -4.62
N TYR A 26 -3.60 12.12 -5.63
CA TYR A 26 -5.04 12.10 -5.85
C TYR A 26 -5.52 10.68 -6.13
N LEU A 27 -6.79 10.44 -5.84
CA LEU A 27 -7.52 9.25 -6.28
C LEU A 27 -8.53 9.65 -7.34
N VAL A 28 -8.60 8.85 -8.41
CA VAL A 28 -9.62 8.94 -9.44
C VAL A 28 -10.79 8.05 -9.03
N GLN A 29 -11.89 8.70 -8.68
CA GLN A 29 -13.16 8.07 -8.32
C GLN A 29 -14.15 8.19 -9.47
N HIS A 30 -15.02 7.20 -9.63
CA HIS A 30 -16.11 7.24 -10.60
C HIS A 30 -17.41 7.58 -9.87
N LEU A 31 -17.95 8.77 -10.10
CA LEU A 31 -19.22 9.20 -9.50
C LEU A 31 -20.36 8.98 -10.49
N THR A 32 -21.37 8.24 -10.06
CA THR A 32 -22.63 8.10 -10.80
C THR A 32 -23.54 9.27 -10.46
N THR A 33 -23.85 10.09 -11.47
CA THR A 33 -24.81 11.19 -11.34
C THR A 33 -26.23 10.65 -11.16
N PRO A 34 -27.18 11.46 -10.64
CA PRO A 34 -28.60 11.07 -10.56
C PRO A 34 -29.22 10.62 -11.90
N GLY A 35 -28.65 11.07 -13.02
CA GLY A 35 -29.05 10.64 -14.37
C GLY A 35 -28.35 9.38 -14.89
N GLY A 36 -27.66 8.62 -14.04
CA GLY A 36 -26.99 7.36 -14.39
C GLY A 36 -25.67 7.51 -15.18
N ARG A 37 -25.22 8.73 -15.48
CA ARG A 37 -23.92 8.95 -16.11
C ARG A 37 -22.81 8.82 -15.08
N THR A 38 -21.78 8.04 -15.39
CA THR A 38 -20.57 7.90 -14.59
C THR A 38 -19.51 8.87 -15.10
N MET A 39 -18.97 9.69 -14.21
CA MET A 39 -17.91 10.66 -14.54
C MET A 39 -16.72 10.50 -13.59
N PRO A 40 -15.48 10.52 -14.11
CA PRO A 40 -14.31 10.48 -13.25
C PRO A 40 -14.15 11.82 -12.53
N ARG A 41 -13.79 11.76 -11.25
CA ARG A 41 -13.45 12.90 -10.41
C ARG A 41 -12.16 12.58 -9.67
N THR A 42 -11.30 13.58 -9.53
CA THR A 42 -10.16 13.47 -8.61
C THR A 42 -10.50 14.02 -7.23
N VAL A 43 -10.04 13.30 -6.21
CA VAL A 43 -10.09 13.73 -4.82
C VAL A 43 -8.68 13.63 -4.23
N PRO A 44 -8.25 14.55 -3.35
CA PRO A 44 -6.98 14.41 -2.65
C PRO A 44 -6.88 13.07 -1.93
N TYR A 45 -5.74 12.39 -2.07
CA TYR A 45 -5.44 11.17 -1.35
C TYR A 45 -4.73 11.50 -0.04
N GLU A 46 -5.39 11.23 1.09
CA GLU A 46 -4.80 11.27 2.43
C GLU A 46 -4.43 9.85 2.87
N PRO A 47 -3.14 9.49 2.91
CA PRO A 47 -2.74 8.11 3.20
C PRO A 47 -3.02 7.70 4.65
N GLN A 48 -3.60 6.51 4.81
CA GLN A 48 -3.90 5.95 6.12
C GLN A 48 -3.11 4.65 6.35
N PRO A 49 -2.63 4.40 7.59
CA PRO A 49 -2.09 3.09 7.95
C PRO A 49 -3.11 1.99 7.68
N GLY A 50 -2.68 0.95 6.98
CA GLY A 50 -3.54 -0.16 6.54
C GLY A 50 -3.95 -0.09 5.08
N ASP A 51 -3.81 1.06 4.41
CA ASP A 51 -4.08 1.18 2.98
C ASP A 51 -3.16 0.26 2.16
N LEU A 52 -3.72 -0.34 1.12
CA LEU A 52 -2.99 -1.24 0.22
C LEU A 52 -2.71 -0.52 -1.09
N VAL A 53 -1.47 -0.60 -1.56
CA VAL A 53 -1.02 0.04 -2.81
C VAL A 53 -0.60 -1.05 -3.79
N PHE A 54 -1.20 -1.04 -4.98
CA PHE A 54 -0.99 -2.01 -6.02
C PHE A 54 -0.26 -1.36 -7.19
N PHE A 55 0.81 -2.01 -7.65
CA PHE A 55 1.63 -1.51 -8.74
C PHE A 55 1.53 -2.43 -9.95
N ASN A 56 1.36 -1.81 -11.12
CA ASN A 56 1.31 -2.49 -12.40
C ASN A 56 2.23 -1.78 -13.39
N ASP A 57 3.41 -2.34 -13.62
CA ASP A 57 4.43 -1.81 -14.56
C ASP A 57 4.26 -2.35 -15.99
N TYR A 58 3.29 -3.25 -16.21
CA TYR A 58 3.00 -3.89 -17.51
C TYR A 58 4.21 -4.54 -18.20
N LYS A 59 5.29 -4.87 -17.46
CA LYS A 59 6.47 -5.50 -18.06
C LYS A 59 6.14 -6.90 -18.57
N PRO A 60 6.44 -7.25 -19.84
CA PRO A 60 5.99 -8.51 -20.44
C PRO A 60 6.34 -9.79 -19.66
N HIS A 61 7.51 -9.84 -19.02
CA HIS A 61 7.92 -11.01 -18.24
C HIS A 61 7.06 -11.19 -16.96
N TRP A 62 6.63 -10.11 -16.31
CA TRP A 62 5.70 -10.20 -15.17
C TRP A 62 4.31 -10.65 -15.62
N ILE A 63 3.82 -10.13 -16.75
CA ILE A 63 2.56 -10.58 -17.36
C ILE A 63 2.60 -12.10 -17.60
N ALA A 64 3.66 -12.58 -18.25
CA ALA A 64 3.83 -13.99 -18.55
C ALA A 64 3.91 -14.85 -17.29
N LEU A 65 4.69 -14.44 -16.28
CA LEU A 65 4.86 -15.18 -15.03
C LEU A 65 3.55 -15.28 -14.25
N TYR A 66 2.82 -14.18 -14.10
CA TYR A 66 1.55 -14.17 -13.36
C TYR A 66 0.47 -14.99 -14.06
N ARG A 67 0.42 -14.94 -15.41
CA ARG A 67 -0.47 -15.81 -16.20
C ARG A 67 -0.14 -17.29 -16.03
N LEU A 68 1.15 -17.65 -16.06
CA LEU A 68 1.58 -19.03 -15.76
C LEU A 68 1.20 -19.44 -14.31
N ALA A 69 1.23 -18.48 -13.39
CA ALA A 69 0.79 -18.65 -12.02
C ALA A 69 -0.75 -18.76 -11.85
N GLY A 70 -1.53 -18.62 -12.93
CA GLY A 70 -3.01 -18.65 -12.87
C GLY A 70 -3.61 -17.39 -12.26
N SER A 71 -2.98 -16.25 -12.52
CA SER A 71 -3.39 -14.90 -12.10
C SER A 71 -3.08 -13.92 -13.24
N ASP A 72 -3.29 -12.64 -12.98
CA ASP A 72 -2.94 -11.54 -13.88
C ASP A 72 -2.65 -10.30 -13.03
N GLY A 73 -2.42 -9.14 -13.66
CA GLY A 73 -2.09 -7.89 -12.95
C GLY A 73 -3.15 -7.49 -11.91
N PRO A 74 -2.77 -6.65 -10.91
CA PRO A 74 -1.46 -6.03 -10.68
C PRO A 74 -0.37 -7.01 -10.20
N TYR A 75 0.92 -6.64 -10.39
CA TYR A 75 2.06 -7.55 -10.18
C TYR A 75 2.83 -7.30 -8.88
N HIS A 76 2.49 -6.25 -8.14
CA HIS A 76 3.07 -5.96 -6.84
C HIS A 76 2.04 -5.32 -5.93
N VAL A 77 2.20 -5.52 -4.63
CA VAL A 77 1.41 -4.87 -3.59
C VAL A 77 2.31 -4.48 -2.43
N GLY A 78 2.08 -3.30 -1.88
CA GLY A 78 2.69 -2.83 -0.64
C GLY A 78 1.62 -2.38 0.36
N LEU A 79 2.02 -2.22 1.61
CA LEU A 79 1.14 -1.86 2.72
C LEU A 79 1.60 -0.54 3.35
N VAL A 80 0.69 0.42 3.44
CA VAL A 80 0.93 1.72 4.05
C VAL A 80 0.92 1.61 5.57
N PHE A 81 1.85 2.27 6.23
CA PHE A 81 1.88 2.42 7.68
C PHE A 81 2.43 3.80 8.07
N ARG A 82 2.34 4.13 9.36
CA ARG A 82 2.91 5.36 9.90
C ARG A 82 4.18 5.05 10.69
N LYS A 83 5.27 5.72 10.39
CA LYS A 83 6.51 5.62 11.15
C LYS A 83 6.36 6.30 12.53
N PRO A 84 7.27 6.05 13.49
CA PRO A 84 7.26 6.73 14.79
C PRO A 84 7.39 8.26 14.69
N ASP A 85 8.02 8.77 13.63
CA ASP A 85 8.15 10.20 13.34
C ASP A 85 6.84 10.85 12.81
N GLY A 86 5.78 10.05 12.61
CA GLY A 86 4.48 10.49 12.11
C GLY A 86 4.36 10.51 10.58
N GLU A 87 5.45 10.30 9.84
CA GLU A 87 5.40 10.24 8.37
C GLU A 87 4.77 8.93 7.87
N CYS A 88 4.07 9.00 6.75
CA CYS A 88 3.56 7.82 6.05
C CYS A 88 4.67 7.14 5.24
N ALA A 89 4.76 5.82 5.41
CA ALA A 89 5.68 4.95 4.70
C ALA A 89 4.93 3.76 4.11
N ILE A 90 5.61 3.00 3.25
CA ILE A 90 5.11 1.76 2.68
C ILE A 90 6.13 0.65 2.94
N VAL A 91 5.65 -0.53 3.32
CA VAL A 91 6.47 -1.74 3.39
C VAL A 91 6.17 -2.63 2.18
N GLU A 92 7.20 -3.00 1.46
CA GLU A 92 7.14 -3.77 0.22
C GLU A 92 8.12 -4.95 0.28
N ALA A 93 7.76 -6.11 -0.28
CA ALA A 93 8.68 -7.23 -0.44
C ALA A 93 9.14 -7.28 -1.90
N GLY A 94 10.42 -6.95 -2.13
CA GLY A 94 11.03 -6.88 -3.46
C GLY A 94 10.56 -5.71 -4.31
N PRO A 95 10.51 -4.46 -3.79
CA PRO A 95 10.22 -3.30 -4.63
C PRO A 95 11.31 -3.17 -5.71
N ASN A 96 10.93 -2.74 -6.91
CA ASN A 96 11.82 -2.57 -8.07
C ASN A 96 12.74 -3.79 -8.31
N ASP A 97 12.20 -4.99 -8.15
CA ASP A 97 12.90 -6.26 -8.38
C ASP A 97 14.12 -6.48 -7.45
N THR A 98 14.18 -5.77 -6.32
CA THR A 98 15.22 -5.98 -5.31
C THR A 98 15.04 -7.32 -4.58
N PRO A 99 16.12 -7.97 -4.11
CA PRO A 99 16.02 -9.26 -3.44
C PRO A 99 15.62 -9.15 -1.96
N HIS A 100 15.04 -8.03 -1.53
CA HIS A 100 14.77 -7.74 -0.13
C HIS A 100 13.43 -7.03 0.08
N CYS A 101 12.92 -7.12 1.30
CA CYS A 101 11.88 -6.25 1.81
C CYS A 101 12.47 -4.87 2.13
N ARG A 102 11.68 -3.82 1.93
CA ARG A 102 12.07 -2.44 2.21
C ARG A 102 10.93 -1.66 2.84
N VAL A 103 11.30 -0.77 3.74
CA VAL A 103 10.48 0.38 4.14
C VAL A 103 10.88 1.58 3.30
N LEU A 104 9.91 2.19 2.61
CA LEU A 104 10.12 3.34 1.71
C LEU A 104 9.22 4.51 2.13
N HIS A 105 9.67 5.74 1.91
CA HIS A 105 8.80 6.91 2.06
C HIS A 105 7.68 6.83 1.01
N LEU A 106 6.43 7.02 1.45
CA LEU A 106 5.28 6.74 0.59
C LEU A 106 5.23 7.66 -0.63
N THR A 107 5.25 8.99 -0.43
CA THR A 107 5.04 9.95 -1.52
C THR A 107 6.08 9.82 -2.64
N PRO A 108 7.39 9.79 -2.37
CA PRO A 108 8.39 9.57 -3.43
C PRO A 108 8.22 8.22 -4.13
N ARG A 109 7.81 7.17 -3.39
CA ARG A 109 7.60 5.84 -3.96
C ARG A 109 6.43 5.78 -4.94
N LEU A 110 5.33 6.49 -4.65
CA LEU A 110 4.19 6.61 -5.57
C LEU A 110 4.57 7.44 -6.81
N GLN A 111 5.20 8.60 -6.60
CA GLN A 111 5.57 9.52 -7.68
C GLN A 111 6.66 8.97 -8.61
N GLY A 112 7.58 8.16 -8.08
CA GLY A 112 8.69 7.58 -8.84
C GLY A 112 8.35 6.26 -9.55
N PHE A 113 7.12 5.76 -9.46
CA PHE A 113 6.76 4.51 -10.13
C PHE A 113 6.32 4.76 -11.57
N GLU A 114 6.95 4.04 -12.49
CA GLU A 114 6.55 4.04 -13.89
C GLU A 114 5.50 2.93 -14.14
N GLY A 115 4.22 3.30 -14.12
CA GLY A 115 3.12 2.39 -14.37
C GLY A 115 1.82 2.86 -13.75
N ALA A 116 0.82 1.98 -13.70
CA ALA A 116 -0.44 2.26 -13.03
C ALA A 116 -0.36 1.88 -11.55
N ILE A 117 -0.84 2.79 -10.70
CA ILE A 117 -0.98 2.56 -9.26
C ILE A 117 -2.47 2.55 -8.92
N HIS A 118 -2.91 1.50 -8.23
CA HIS A 118 -4.24 1.45 -7.64
C HIS A 118 -4.12 1.36 -6.13
N LEU A 119 -5.12 1.87 -5.41
CA LEU A 119 -5.19 1.76 -3.97
C LEU A 119 -6.49 1.13 -3.52
N ARG A 120 -6.41 0.39 -2.42
CA ARG A 120 -7.58 0.09 -1.59
C ARG A 120 -7.38 0.76 -0.25
N ARG A 121 -8.25 1.74 0.04
CA ARG A 121 -8.25 2.46 1.31
C ARG A 121 -9.01 1.69 2.37
N VAL A 122 -8.53 1.72 3.61
CA VAL A 122 -9.32 1.26 4.76
C VAL A 122 -10.56 2.14 4.91
N LYS A 123 -11.73 1.53 5.13
CA LYS A 123 -13.00 2.25 5.30
C LYS A 123 -13.07 2.99 6.62
N VAL A 124 -12.52 2.35 7.66
CA VAL A 124 -12.50 2.88 9.02
C VAL A 124 -11.03 3.04 9.42
N PRO A 125 -10.60 4.24 9.83
CA PRO A 125 -9.25 4.43 10.33
C PRO A 125 -8.96 3.44 11.47
N ILE A 126 -7.80 2.78 11.39
CA ILE A 126 -7.40 1.84 12.44
C ILE A 126 -7.08 2.58 13.75
N SER A 127 -7.31 1.92 14.88
CA SER A 127 -6.96 2.47 16.19
C SER A 127 -5.45 2.72 16.33
N ALA A 128 -5.06 3.59 17.26
CA ALA A 128 -3.65 3.86 17.56
C ALA A 128 -2.86 2.59 17.90
N GLU A 129 -3.50 1.65 18.61
CA GLU A 129 -2.89 0.39 19.00
C GLU A 129 -2.73 -0.58 17.80
N GLN A 130 -3.70 -0.62 16.88
CA GLN A 130 -3.54 -1.34 15.61
C GLN A 130 -2.43 -0.74 14.75
N SER A 131 -2.37 0.60 14.68
CA SER A 131 -1.33 1.32 13.96
C SER A 131 0.05 1.02 14.52
N ARG A 132 0.22 1.07 15.86
CA ARG A 132 1.47 0.72 16.53
C ARG A 132 1.95 -0.70 16.18
N ARG A 133 1.05 -1.70 16.25
CA ARG A 133 1.40 -3.08 15.87
C ARG A 133 1.80 -3.20 14.39
N LEU A 134 1.11 -2.49 13.51
CA LEU A 134 1.45 -2.45 12.10
C LEU A 134 2.83 -1.81 11.87
N THR A 135 3.14 -0.72 12.57
CA THR A 135 4.45 -0.07 12.53
C THR A 135 5.56 -1.00 12.99
N GLU A 136 5.38 -1.66 14.14
CA GLU A 136 6.35 -2.63 14.67
C GLU A 136 6.57 -3.79 13.70
N PHE A 137 5.49 -4.33 13.13
CA PHE A 137 5.58 -5.34 12.09
C PHE A 137 6.36 -4.81 10.88
N ALA A 138 5.97 -3.69 10.30
CA ALA A 138 6.57 -3.17 9.07
C ALA A 138 8.07 -2.91 9.22
N LEU A 139 8.47 -2.24 10.31
CA LEU A 139 9.88 -1.96 10.60
C LEU A 139 10.69 -3.24 10.82
N ALA A 140 10.12 -4.26 11.47
CA ALA A 140 10.77 -5.55 11.66
C ALA A 140 10.93 -6.36 10.36
N GLN A 141 10.27 -5.98 9.26
CA GLN A 141 10.44 -6.64 7.96
C GLN A 141 11.50 -5.97 7.09
N ASP A 142 11.95 -4.76 7.42
CA ASP A 142 12.97 -4.09 6.63
C ASP A 142 14.24 -4.94 6.53
N MET A 143 14.88 -4.91 5.37
CA MET A 143 16.06 -5.71 5.03
C MET A 143 15.90 -7.24 5.04
N LYS A 144 14.73 -7.80 5.39
CA LYS A 144 14.48 -9.25 5.22
C LYS A 144 14.53 -9.66 3.75
N ARG A 145 14.74 -10.95 3.49
CA ARG A 145 14.89 -11.45 2.12
C ARG A 145 13.55 -11.50 1.38
N TYR A 146 13.58 -11.22 0.09
CA TYR A 146 12.48 -11.58 -0.80
C TYR A 146 12.44 -13.10 -0.98
N ALA A 147 11.25 -13.69 -1.04
CA ALA A 147 11.06 -15.14 -1.08
C ALA A 147 11.24 -15.73 -2.49
N LEU A 148 12.39 -15.50 -3.12
CA LEU A 148 12.67 -15.91 -4.52
C LEU A 148 12.40 -17.40 -4.78
N GLY A 149 12.85 -18.29 -3.89
CA GLY A 149 12.59 -19.73 -4.05
C GLY A 149 11.09 -20.06 -4.08
N ARG A 150 10.28 -19.37 -3.25
CA ARG A 150 8.82 -19.53 -3.28
C ARG A 150 8.19 -18.89 -4.50
N LEU A 151 8.73 -17.77 -4.99
CA LEU A 151 8.29 -17.17 -6.25
C LEU A 151 8.45 -18.18 -7.41
N LEU A 152 9.62 -18.81 -7.52
CA LEU A 152 9.86 -19.83 -8.56
C LEU A 152 8.88 -21.01 -8.42
N LEU A 153 8.58 -21.45 -7.21
CA LEU A 153 7.58 -22.51 -6.97
C LEU A 153 6.17 -22.12 -7.42
N GLN A 154 5.80 -20.83 -7.46
CA GLN A 154 4.49 -20.39 -7.98
C GLN A 154 4.32 -20.72 -9.47
N GLY A 155 5.41 -20.83 -10.23
CA GLY A 155 5.40 -21.27 -11.64
C GLY A 155 5.18 -22.78 -11.81
N THR A 156 5.15 -23.55 -10.73
CA THR A 156 5.06 -25.01 -10.77
C THR A 156 3.70 -25.50 -10.26
N PRO A 157 3.31 -26.73 -10.64
CA PRO A 157 2.23 -27.43 -9.97
C PRO A 157 2.51 -27.80 -8.53
N PHE A 158 3.47 -27.22 -7.79
CA PHE A 158 3.64 -27.41 -6.34
C PHE A 158 3.25 -26.18 -5.52
N ARG A 159 2.71 -25.14 -6.17
CA ARG A 159 2.21 -23.93 -5.50
C ARG A 159 1.02 -24.18 -4.56
N CYS A 160 0.86 -23.29 -3.58
CA CYS A 160 -0.25 -23.29 -2.62
C CYS A 160 -1.59 -22.79 -3.20
N ARG A 161 -1.60 -22.31 -4.45
CA ARG A 161 -2.82 -21.86 -5.16
C ARG A 161 -3.62 -23.07 -5.67
N GLY A 162 -4.95 -23.00 -5.54
CA GLY A 162 -5.92 -24.03 -5.92
C GLY A 162 -6.74 -24.53 -4.72
N PRO A 163 -8.01 -24.94 -4.92
CA PRO A 163 -8.96 -25.15 -3.81
C PRO A 163 -8.49 -26.19 -2.78
N LEU A 164 -7.99 -27.34 -3.24
CA LEU A 164 -7.51 -28.41 -2.36
C LEU A 164 -6.25 -28.01 -1.56
N ARG A 165 -5.30 -27.34 -2.21
CA ARG A 165 -4.02 -26.99 -1.56
C ARG A 165 -4.13 -25.78 -0.66
N ARG A 166 -4.98 -24.83 -1.02
CA ARG A 166 -5.37 -23.74 -0.13
C ARG A 166 -5.98 -24.31 1.15
N PHE A 167 -6.88 -25.28 1.03
CA PHE A 167 -7.51 -25.91 2.20
C PHE A 167 -6.50 -26.63 3.10
N LEU A 168 -5.53 -27.34 2.52
CA LEU A 168 -4.57 -28.15 3.28
C LEU A 168 -3.35 -27.37 3.80
N PHE A 169 -2.88 -26.35 3.05
CA PHE A 169 -1.59 -25.69 3.29
C PHE A 169 -1.68 -24.15 3.32
N GLY A 170 -2.87 -23.59 3.14
CA GLY A 170 -3.09 -22.15 3.20
C GLY A 170 -2.89 -21.62 4.61
N ALA A 171 -2.00 -20.64 4.77
CA ALA A 171 -1.75 -20.02 6.06
C ALA A 171 -1.14 -18.62 5.92
N THR A 172 -1.39 -17.79 6.93
CA THR A 172 -0.74 -16.49 7.12
C THR A 172 0.26 -16.59 8.26
N TYR A 173 1.46 -16.07 8.02
CA TYR A 173 2.55 -16.09 8.98
C TYR A 173 3.06 -14.67 9.17
N CYS A 174 2.84 -14.10 10.36
CA CYS A 174 3.29 -12.74 10.69
C CYS A 174 4.77 -12.66 11.07
N ASN A 175 5.46 -13.81 11.18
CA ASN A 175 6.89 -13.86 11.43
C ASN A 175 7.57 -14.89 10.50
N ARG A 176 8.05 -14.40 9.35
CA ARG A 176 8.90 -15.16 8.42
C ARG A 176 10.24 -14.46 8.20
N GLY A 177 11.24 -15.25 7.80
CA GLY A 177 12.55 -14.73 7.35
C GLY A 177 12.55 -14.20 5.91
N SER A 178 11.49 -14.50 5.14
CA SER A 178 11.30 -13.97 3.78
C SER A 178 9.83 -13.90 3.42
N TYR A 179 9.46 -12.99 2.52
CA TYR A 179 8.09 -12.81 2.03
C TYR A 179 8.01 -12.61 0.52
N LEU A 180 6.88 -13.00 -0.07
CA LEU A 180 6.39 -12.43 -1.32
C LEU A 180 5.60 -11.15 -1.02
N CYS A 181 5.39 -10.29 -2.03
CA CYS A 181 4.71 -9.00 -1.84
C CYS A 181 3.31 -9.15 -1.22
N ALA A 182 2.46 -10.02 -1.79
CA ALA A 182 1.13 -10.29 -1.24
C ALA A 182 1.17 -11.01 0.12
N GLU A 183 2.11 -11.93 0.34
CA GLU A 183 2.31 -12.57 1.65
C GLU A 183 2.59 -11.53 2.74
N LEU A 184 3.48 -10.56 2.44
CA LEU A 184 3.86 -9.48 3.35
C LEU A 184 2.66 -8.56 3.65
N ALA A 185 1.94 -8.12 2.62
CA ALA A 185 0.79 -7.25 2.76
C ALA A 185 -0.32 -7.89 3.60
N VAL A 186 -0.64 -9.16 3.33
CA VAL A 186 -1.64 -9.92 4.11
C VAL A 186 -1.19 -10.12 5.57
N ALA A 187 0.09 -10.45 5.81
CA ALA A 187 0.62 -10.60 7.15
C ALA A 187 0.58 -9.28 7.95
N GLY A 188 0.89 -8.15 7.31
CA GLY A 188 0.80 -6.83 7.94
C GLY A 188 -0.65 -6.43 8.22
N ALA A 189 -1.54 -6.59 7.25
CA ALA A 189 -2.97 -6.33 7.43
C ALA A 189 -3.58 -7.21 8.53
N THR A 190 -3.16 -8.48 8.62
CA THR A 190 -3.53 -9.40 9.71
C THR A 190 -3.05 -8.87 11.07
N THR A 191 -1.81 -8.39 11.16
CA THR A 191 -1.26 -7.83 12.40
C THR A 191 -2.00 -6.57 12.86
N ALA A 192 -2.49 -5.78 11.92
CA ALA A 192 -3.37 -4.64 12.16
C ALA A 192 -4.83 -5.02 12.47
N GLY A 193 -5.21 -6.29 12.35
CA GLY A 193 -6.59 -6.75 12.53
C GLY A 193 -7.53 -6.40 11.38
N LEU A 194 -6.99 -6.11 10.19
CA LEU A 194 -7.75 -5.80 8.98
C LEU A 194 -8.10 -7.04 8.14
N MET A 195 -7.35 -8.12 8.30
CA MET A 195 -7.58 -9.41 7.65
C MET A 195 -7.59 -10.55 8.66
N ASP A 196 -8.53 -11.47 8.50
CA ASP A 196 -8.61 -12.72 9.28
C ASP A 196 -7.65 -13.77 8.68
N PRO A 197 -6.65 -14.26 9.44
CA PRO A 197 -5.67 -15.21 8.92
C PRO A 197 -6.26 -16.58 8.57
N LEU A 198 -7.43 -16.94 9.10
CA LEU A 198 -8.13 -18.19 8.77
C LEU A 198 -8.87 -18.08 7.44
N LYS A 199 -9.29 -16.87 7.07
CA LYS A 199 -9.99 -16.60 5.79
C LYS A 199 -9.04 -16.20 4.68
N HIS A 200 -7.93 -15.55 5.04
CA HIS A 200 -6.97 -14.94 4.13
C HIS A 200 -5.59 -15.60 4.26
N PRO A 201 -5.35 -16.78 3.66
CA PRO A 201 -4.06 -17.46 3.70
C PRO A 201 -3.05 -16.76 2.79
N GLY A 202 -2.16 -15.94 3.38
CA GLY A 202 -1.23 -15.08 2.65
C GLY A 202 -0.33 -15.82 1.66
N ASN A 203 0.05 -17.08 1.92
CA ASN A 203 0.86 -17.89 1.00
C ASN A 203 0.11 -18.39 -0.26
N ALA A 204 -1.20 -18.17 -0.33
CA ALA A 204 -2.06 -18.52 -1.46
C ALA A 204 -2.79 -17.31 -2.08
N ILE A 205 -2.54 -16.10 -1.57
CA ILE A 205 -3.14 -14.84 -2.04
C ILE A 205 -2.17 -14.10 -2.94
N TYR A 206 -2.66 -13.63 -4.09
CA TYR A 206 -1.92 -12.79 -5.03
C TYR A 206 -2.52 -11.37 -5.04
N PRO A 207 -1.79 -10.35 -5.53
CA PRO A 207 -2.29 -8.97 -5.54
C PRO A 207 -3.65 -8.82 -6.23
N ARG A 208 -3.88 -9.58 -7.32
CA ARG A 208 -5.18 -9.61 -8.02
C ARG A 208 -6.33 -10.04 -7.13
N ASP A 209 -6.13 -11.09 -6.32
CA ASP A 209 -7.17 -11.62 -5.44
C ASP A 209 -7.54 -10.61 -4.35
N ILE A 210 -6.62 -9.69 -4.01
CA ILE A 210 -6.84 -8.62 -3.03
C ILE A 210 -7.47 -7.39 -3.69
N ILE A 211 -7.12 -7.02 -4.91
CA ILE A 211 -7.63 -5.76 -5.50
C ILE A 211 -9.07 -5.90 -6.03
N TYR A 212 -9.45 -7.05 -6.58
CA TYR A 212 -10.74 -7.27 -7.24
C TYR A 212 -11.72 -8.14 -6.45
N ASP A 213 -11.35 -8.57 -5.24
CA ASP A 213 -12.15 -9.49 -4.42
C ASP A 213 -12.46 -10.85 -5.11
N ASP A 214 -11.64 -11.28 -6.09
CA ASP A 214 -11.87 -12.48 -6.93
C ASP A 214 -12.13 -13.75 -6.10
N PHE A 215 -11.44 -13.92 -4.97
CA PHE A 215 -11.55 -15.09 -4.08
C PHE A 215 -11.75 -14.76 -2.60
N TYR A 216 -11.64 -13.49 -2.24
CA TYR A 216 -11.65 -13.00 -0.87
C TYR A 216 -12.41 -11.69 -0.83
N ASP A 217 -13.58 -11.68 -0.21
CA ASP A 217 -14.36 -10.46 -0.06
C ASP A 217 -13.76 -9.59 1.05
N LEU A 218 -13.12 -8.49 0.65
CA LEU A 218 -12.56 -7.48 1.54
C LEU A 218 -13.42 -6.22 1.61
N SER A 219 -14.60 -6.21 0.97
CA SER A 219 -15.47 -5.04 0.88
C SER A 219 -15.95 -4.53 2.23
N ALA A 220 -16.00 -5.38 3.27
CA ALA A 220 -16.32 -4.93 4.63
C ALA A 220 -15.25 -4.00 5.23
N THR A 221 -13.98 -4.23 4.88
CA THR A 221 -12.83 -3.52 5.47
C THR A 221 -12.29 -2.42 4.57
N TYR A 222 -12.32 -2.63 3.25
CA TYR A 222 -11.68 -1.77 2.27
C TYR A 222 -12.69 -1.18 1.28
N HIS A 223 -12.43 0.05 0.85
CA HIS A 223 -13.06 0.61 -0.35
C HIS A 223 -12.71 -0.22 -1.60
N GLU A 224 -13.48 -0.02 -2.67
CA GLU A 224 -13.12 -0.51 -3.99
C GLU A 224 -11.78 0.06 -4.45
N ALA A 225 -11.18 -0.56 -5.45
CA ALA A 225 -9.90 -0.12 -5.99
C ALA A 225 -10.04 1.23 -6.70
N GLU A 226 -9.21 2.19 -6.33
CA GLU A 226 -9.18 3.53 -6.89
C GLU A 226 -7.84 3.76 -7.60
N LEU A 227 -7.86 4.35 -8.80
CA LEU A 227 -6.63 4.69 -9.52
C LEU A 227 -5.97 5.90 -8.85
N TRP A 228 -4.66 5.85 -8.64
CA TRP A 228 -3.89 6.98 -8.14
C TRP A 228 -3.29 7.83 -9.24
N SER A 229 -3.19 9.13 -8.98
CA SER A 229 -2.54 10.09 -9.87
C SER A 229 -1.76 11.12 -9.05
N ALA A 230 -0.60 11.53 -9.57
CA ALA A 230 0.16 12.64 -9.01
C ALA A 230 -0.50 14.01 -9.26
N TYR A 231 -1.45 14.06 -10.21
CA TYR A 231 -2.10 15.29 -10.67
C TYR A 231 -3.62 15.13 -10.68
N PRO A 232 -4.38 16.23 -10.50
CA PRO A 232 -5.82 16.18 -10.69
C PRO A 232 -6.13 15.93 -12.17
N LEU A 233 -7.25 15.24 -12.44
CA LEU A 233 -7.77 15.13 -13.80
C LEU A 233 -8.21 16.53 -14.25
N ARG A 234 -7.78 16.92 -15.45
CA ARG A 234 -8.18 18.18 -16.10
C ARG A 234 -9.51 18.04 -16.81
#